data_AF-A0A7R9BRJ2-F1
#
_entry.id   AF-A0A7R9BRJ2-F1
#
_cell.length_a   1.000
_cell.length_b   1.000
_cell.length_c   1.000
_cell.angle_alpha   90.00
_cell.angle_beta   90.00
_cell.angle_gamma   90.00
#
_symmetry.space_group_name_H-M   'P 1'
#
loop_
_entity.id
_entity.type
_entity.pdbx_description
1 polymer ?
#
loop_
_entity_poly.entity_id
_entity_poly.type
_entity_poly.pdbx_seq_one_letter_code
_entity_poly.pdbx_strand_id
1 'polypeptide(L)'
;MEKFAREIDLESVGKVLRIEQNLVGDVGCVVWDAALALVKFLDVQKLNPAASETIVDVSGKTIVELGSGTGCVGIAAALLG
;
A
#
# COMPACT_ATOMS: atom_id res chain seq x y z
N MET A 1 -12.54 1.44 -21.32
CA MET A 1 -12.50 2.48 -20.27
C MET A 1 -11.07 2.96 -20.14
N GLU A 2 -10.87 4.27 -20.08
CA GLU A 2 -9.55 4.87 -19.93
C GLU A 2 -8.99 4.59 -18.54
N LYS A 3 -7.72 4.20 -18.48
CA LYS A 3 -7.02 3.80 -17.27
C LYS A 3 -5.75 4.62 -17.08
N PHE A 4 -5.38 4.82 -15.83
CA PHE A 4 -4.13 5.46 -15.46
C PHE A 4 -3.54 4.73 -14.25
N ALA A 5 -2.22 4.66 -14.19
CA ALA A 5 -1.55 3.93 -13.13
C ALA A 5 -1.06 4.85 -12.03
N ARG A 6 -1.12 4.35 -10.79
CA ARG A 6 -0.35 4.88 -9.66
C ARG A 6 0.80 3.94 -9.36
N GLU A 7 2.00 4.48 -9.34
CA GLU A 7 3.21 3.75 -8.94
C GLU A 7 3.61 4.20 -7.53
N ILE A 8 4.02 3.23 -6.72
CA ILE A 8 4.42 3.40 -5.33
C ILE A 8 5.66 2.55 -5.12
N ASP A 9 6.78 3.19 -4.84
CA ASP A 9 8.00 2.48 -4.48
C ASP A 9 7.82 1.81 -3.11
N LEU A 10 8.39 0.62 -2.93
CA LEU A 10 8.50 -0.08 -1.66
C LEU A 10 9.98 -0.34 -1.41
N GLU A 11 10.68 0.60 -0.78
CA GLU A 11 12.15 0.51 -0.69
C GLU A 11 12.59 -0.63 0.23
N SER A 12 11.77 -1.04 1.21
CA SER A 12 12.08 -2.18 2.10
C SER A 12 12.27 -3.50 1.38
N VAL A 13 11.66 -3.64 0.20
CA VAL A 13 11.68 -4.87 -0.61
C VAL A 13 12.19 -4.62 -2.03
N GLY A 14 12.62 -3.39 -2.35
CA GLY A 14 13.16 -3.03 -3.66
C GLY A 14 12.19 -3.26 -4.82
N LYS A 15 10.89 -3.00 -4.62
CA LYS A 15 9.83 -3.22 -5.63
C LYS A 15 9.03 -1.95 -5.88
N VAL A 16 8.40 -1.88 -7.05
CA VAL A 16 7.40 -0.85 -7.36
C VAL A 16 6.03 -1.52 -7.41
N LEU A 17 5.11 -1.06 -6.58
CA LEU A 17 3.70 -1.43 -6.64
C LEU A 17 3.01 -0.53 -7.65
N ARG A 18 2.48 -1.14 -8.72
CA ARG A 18 1.70 -0.46 -9.75
C ARG A 18 0.22 -0.82 -9.62
N ILE A 19 -0.62 0.18 -9.39
CA ILE A 19 -2.07 0.05 -9.28
C ILE A 19 -2.73 0.71 -10.48
N GLU A 20 -3.47 -0.08 -11.26
CA GLU A 20 -4.28 0.42 -12.37
C GLU A 20 -5.60 1.01 -11.83
N GLN A 21 -5.90 2.25 -12.20
CA GLN A 21 -7.09 2.99 -11.79
C GLN A 21 -7.96 3.29 -13.00
N ASN A 22 -9.27 3.45 -12.77
CA ASN A 22 -10.18 3.89 -13.83
C ASN A 22 -10.40 5.39 -13.72
N LEU A 23 -10.32 6.10 -14.85
CA LEU A 23 -10.59 7.54 -14.89
C LEU A 23 -12.05 7.88 -14.57
N VAL A 24 -12.96 6.99 -14.96
CA VAL A 24 -14.39 7.13 -14.74
C VAL A 24 -14.87 5.95 -13.89
N GLY A 25 -15.54 6.26 -12.79
CA GLY A 25 -16.02 5.30 -11.81
C GLY A 25 -16.44 6.01 -10.52
N ASP A 26 -16.75 5.22 -9.49
CA ASP A 26 -17.00 5.73 -8.15
C ASP A 26 -15.70 5.86 -7.35
N VAL A 27 -15.76 6.35 -6.10
CA VAL A 27 -14.62 6.59 -5.21
C VAL A 27 -13.71 5.37 -4.98
N GLY A 28 -14.17 4.15 -5.26
CA GLY A 28 -13.38 2.93 -5.12
C GLY A 28 -12.36 2.67 -6.24
N CYS A 29 -12.39 3.41 -7.36
CA CYS A 29 -11.54 3.12 -8.53
C CYS A 29 -10.20 3.86 -8.56
N VAL A 30 -9.88 4.63 -7.52
CA VAL A 30 -8.64 5.40 -7.40
C VAL A 30 -7.90 5.10 -6.09
N VAL A 31 -6.60 5.29 -6.09
CA VAL A 31 -5.74 5.24 -4.91
C VAL A 31 -5.86 6.58 -4.18
N TRP A 32 -6.40 6.54 -2.97
CA TRP A 32 -6.52 7.70 -2.11
C TRP A 32 -5.22 8.02 -1.38
N ASP A 33 -5.01 9.29 -1.04
CA ASP A 33 -3.81 9.75 -0.35
C ASP A 33 -3.58 9.04 0.99
N ALA A 34 -4.64 8.70 1.71
CA ALA A 34 -4.55 7.92 2.94
C ALA A 34 -3.97 6.51 2.72
N ALA A 35 -4.26 5.87 1.58
CA ALA A 35 -3.67 4.58 1.23
C ALA A 35 -2.16 4.73 0.98
N LEU A 36 -1.74 5.80 0.30
CA LEU A 36 -0.31 6.08 0.06
C LEU A 36 0.44 6.32 1.36
N ALA A 37 -0.13 7.12 2.26
CA ALA A 37 0.44 7.41 3.57
C ALA A 37 0.60 6.12 4.40
N LEU A 38 -0.41 5.25 4.40
CA LEU A 38 -0.35 3.98 5.13
C LEU A 38 0.64 2.99 4.51
N VAL A 39 0.67 2.86 3.18
CA VAL A 39 1.66 2.02 2.50
C VAL A 39 3.08 2.47 2.85
N LYS A 40 3.36 3.77 2.79
CA LYS A 40 4.70 4.27 3.14
C LYS A 40 5.02 4.16 4.61
N PHE A 41 4.04 4.32 5.50
CA PHE A 41 4.24 4.03 6.90
C PHE A 41 4.70 2.57 7.10
N LEU A 42 4.00 1.59 6.52
CA LEU A 42 4.37 0.18 6.66
C LEU A 42 5.76 -0.14 6.06
N ASP A 43 6.08 0.46 4.91
CA ASP A 43 7.37 0.30 4.24
C ASP A 43 8.53 0.87 5.10
N VAL A 44 8.35 2.07 5.67
CA VAL A 44 9.31 2.68 6.60
C VAL A 44 9.47 1.85 7.88
N GLN A 45 8.38 1.32 8.43
CA GLN A 45 8.42 0.47 9.62
C GLN A 45 9.23 -0.81 9.38
N LYS A 46 9.22 -1.35 8.15
CA LYS A 46 10.04 -2.50 7.75
C LYS A 46 11.51 -2.11 7.52
N LEU A 47 11.78 -0.96 6.88
CA LEU A 47 13.14 -0.45 6.61
C LEU A 47 13.89 -0.07 7.88
N ASN A 48 13.21 0.63 8.78
CA ASN A 48 13.79 1.19 9.99
C ASN A 48 12.83 0.99 11.18
N PRO A 49 12.81 -0.21 11.79
CA PRO A 49 11.95 -0.49 12.93
C PRO A 49 12.18 0.43 14.13
N ALA A 50 13.35 1.06 14.23
CA ALA A 50 13.67 2.01 15.29
C ALA A 50 13.11 3.43 15.06
N ALA A 51 12.48 3.71 13.90
CA ALA A 51 11.92 5.01 13.57
C ALA A 51 10.63 5.36 14.34
N SER A 52 10.04 4.39 15.04
CA SER A 52 8.80 4.56 15.79
C SER A 52 8.93 3.92 17.18
N GLU A 53 8.26 4.52 18.17
CA GLU A 53 8.13 3.95 19.52
C GLU A 53 7.42 2.58 19.50
N THR A 54 6.60 2.33 18.48
CA THR A 54 5.92 1.04 18.25
C THR A 54 6.23 0.51 16.87
N ILE A 55 6.74 -0.72 16.81
CA ILE A 55 6.99 -1.45 15.56
C ILE A 55 5.67 -2.06 15.08
N VAL A 56 5.35 -1.81 13.81
CA VAL A 56 4.23 -2.46 13.12
C VAL A 56 4.82 -3.38 12.08
N ASP A 57 4.94 -4.66 12.43
CA ASP A 57 5.45 -5.69 11.53
C ASP A 57 4.28 -6.54 10.98
N VAL A 58 4.13 -6.46 9.65
CA VAL A 58 3.12 -7.20 8.89
C VAL A 58 3.61 -8.59 8.46
N SER A 59 4.91 -8.88 8.64
CA SER A 59 5.54 -10.13 8.21
C SER A 59 4.90 -11.38 8.81
N GLY A 60 4.42 -12.26 7.93
CA GLY A 60 3.83 -13.54 8.31
C GLY A 60 2.52 -13.41 9.08
N LYS A 61 1.82 -12.26 8.97
CA LYS A 61 0.54 -12.02 9.64
C LYS A 61 -0.64 -12.29 8.71
N THR A 62 -1.75 -12.72 9.29
CA THR A 62 -3.05 -12.74 8.60
C THR A 62 -3.69 -11.35 8.71
N ILE A 63 -3.89 -10.68 7.58
CA ILE A 63 -4.36 -9.29 7.52
C ILE A 63 -5.70 -9.22 6.78
N VAL A 64 -6.60 -8.37 7.27
CA VAL A 64 -7.84 -8.00 6.60
C VAL A 64 -7.83 -6.49 6.32
N GLU A 65 -8.03 -6.10 5.06
CA GLU A 65 -8.18 -4.70 4.65
C GLU A 65 -9.67 -4.40 4.44
N LEU A 66 -10.22 -3.46 5.21
CA LEU A 66 -11.61 -3.04 5.09
C LEU A 66 -11.68 -1.78 4.23
N GLY A 67 -12.64 -1.74 3.29
CA GLY A 67 -12.76 -0.61 2.36
C GLY A 67 -11.54 -0.50 1.43
N SER A 68 -11.05 -1.63 0.93
CA SER A 68 -9.78 -1.72 0.19
C SER A 68 -9.71 -0.87 -1.08
N GLY A 69 -10.86 -0.50 -1.66
CA GLY A 69 -10.92 0.26 -2.91
C GLY A 69 -10.15 -0.45 -4.02
N THR A 70 -8.99 0.09 -4.38
CA THR A 70 -8.07 -0.51 -5.36
C THR A 70 -7.24 -1.69 -4.83
N GLY A 71 -7.29 -1.97 -3.53
CA GLY A 71 -6.47 -3.00 -2.87
C GLY A 71 -5.04 -2.55 -2.58
N CYS A 72 -4.74 -1.26 -2.72
CA CYS A 72 -3.40 -0.70 -2.61
C CYS A 72 -2.68 -1.11 -1.32
N VAL A 73 -3.34 -1.01 -0.16
CA VAL A 73 -2.67 -1.29 1.12
C VAL A 73 -2.53 -2.80 1.34
N GLY A 74 -3.56 -3.59 1.06
CA GLY A 74 -3.51 -5.04 1.21
C GLY A 74 -2.46 -5.69 0.30
N ILE A 75 -2.32 -5.23 -0.95
CA ILE A 75 -1.28 -5.71 -1.86
C ILE A 75 0.10 -5.30 -1.35
N ALA A 76 0.28 -4.07 -0.88
CA ALA A 76 1.54 -3.65 -0.29
C ALA A 76 1.90 -4.50 0.94
N ALA A 77 0.94 -4.75 1.85
CA ALA A 77 1.16 -5.61 3.01
C ALA A 77 1.59 -7.02 2.60
N ALA A 78 0.97 -7.61 1.57
CA ALA A 78 1.38 -8.91 1.04
C ALA A 78 2.81 -8.90 0.44
N LEU A 79 3.24 -7.79 -0.16
CA LEU A 79 4.60 -7.63 -0.68
C LEU A 79 5.65 -7.44 0.43
N LEU A 80 5.24 -6.86 1.56
CA LEU A 80 6.07 -6.69 2.75
C LEU A 80 6.23 -8.00 3.55
N GLY A 81 5.51 -9.05 3.16
CA GLY A 81 5.63 -10.42 3.70
C GLY A 81 4.68 -10.69 4.84
#